data_AF-A0A4R7FGI5-F1
#
_entry.id   AF-A0A4R7FGI5-F1
#
_cell.length_a   1.000
_cell.length_b   1.000
_cell.length_c   1.000
_cell.angle_alpha   90.00
_cell.angle_beta   90.00
_cell.angle_gamma   90.00
#
_symmetry.space_group_name_H-M   'P 1'
#
loop_
_entity.id
_entity.type
_entity.pdbx_description
1 polymer ?
#
loop_
_entity_poly.entity_id
_entity_poly.type
_entity_poly.pdbx_seq_one_letter_code
_entity_poly.pdbx_strand_id
1 'polypeptide(L)' 'MSTEDRILARLASGPATLAQLRAALPDGDLDRKALPSMGEEDPFGLVLAGLVNSGRVVDDDGVYRSATK' A
#
# COMPACT_ATOMS: atom_id res chain seq x y z
N MET A 1 6.77 8.98 12.28
CA MET A 1 5.79 7.91 12.00
C MET A 1 6.04 7.43 10.58
N SER A 2 6.29 6.13 10.40
CA SER A 2 6.63 5.56 9.09
C SER A 2 5.40 5.47 8.17
N THR A 3 5.61 5.28 6.87
CA THR A 3 4.54 5.01 5.91
C THR A 3 3.73 3.77 6.28
N GLU A 4 4.42 2.71 6.74
CA GLU A 4 3.79 1.47 7.21
C GLU A 4 2.83 1.74 8.37
N ASP A 5 3.27 2.49 9.38
CA ASP A 5 2.44 2.82 10.54
C ASP A 5 1.19 3.60 10.14
N ARG A 6 1.29 4.50 9.14
CA ARG A 6 0.15 5.25 8.60
C ARG A 6 -0.84 4.33 7.88
N ILE A 7 -0.35 3.41 7.06
CA ILE A 7 -1.19 2.43 6.35
C ILE A 7 -1.95 1.57 7.36
N LEU A 8 -1.26 1.06 8.37
CA LEU A 8 -1.87 0.25 9.43
C LEU A 8 -2.88 1.04 10.26
N ALA A 9 -2.57 2.28 10.63
CA ALA A 9 -3.52 3.14 11.34
C ALA A 9 -4.79 3.41 10.53
N ARG A 10 -4.66 3.61 9.21
CA ARG A 10 -5.82 3.77 8.32
C ARG A 10 -6.65 2.50 8.22
N LEU A 11 -6.02 1.33 8.08
CA LEU A 11 -6.72 0.04 8.01
C LEU A 11 -7.39 -0.35 9.33
N ALA A 12 -6.80 0.03 10.47
CA ALA A 12 -7.41 -0.15 11.79
C ALA A 12 -8.72 0.66 11.94
N SER A 13 -8.90 1.73 11.17
CA SER A 13 -10.13 2.53 11.14
C SER A 13 -11.24 1.90 10.28
N GLY A 14 -10.96 0.78 9.62
CA GLY A 14 -11.90 0.06 8.75
C GLY A 14 -11.31 -0.19 7.35
N PRO A 15 -11.99 -1.03 6.54
CA PRO A 15 -11.55 -1.39 5.20
C PRO A 15 -11.34 -0.14 4.33
N ALA A 16 -10.30 -0.17 3.51
CA ALA A 16 -9.92 0.92 2.64
C ALA A 16 -9.42 0.38 1.31
N THR A 17 -9.69 1.09 0.22
CA THR A 17 -9.12 0.78 -1.09
C THR A 17 -7.69 1.28 -1.22
N LEU A 18 -6.94 0.74 -2.19
CA LEU A 18 -5.57 1.20 -2.51
C LEU A 18 -5.49 2.72 -2.71
N ALA A 19 -6.48 3.29 -3.42
CA ALA A 19 -6.56 4.73 -3.67
C ALA A 19 -6.79 5.53 -2.37
N GLN A 20 -7.63 5.03 -1.46
CA GLN A 20 -7.88 5.67 -0.16
C GLN A 20 -6.65 5.60 0.75
N LEU A 21 -5.92 4.48 0.73
CA LEU A 21 -4.67 4.33 1.47
C LEU A 21 -3.60 5.29 0.95
N ARG A 22 -3.44 5.40 -0.36
CA ARG A 22 -2.55 6.41 -0.97
C ARG A 22 -2.96 7.82 -0.60
N ALA A 23 -4.26 8.15 -0.66
CA ALA A 23 -4.76 9.48 -0.30
C ALA A 23 -4.47 9.84 1.17
N ALA A 24 -4.42 8.85 2.06
CA ALA A 24 -4.19 9.05 3.50
C ALA A 24 -2.73 9.33 3.90
N LEU A 25 -1.76 9.09 2.99
CA LEU A 25 -0.36 9.44 3.23
C LEU A 25 -0.13 10.97 3.14
N PRO A 26 1.04 11.52 3.53
CA PRO A 26 1.44 12.90 3.28
C PRO A 26 2.14 13.09 1.92
N ASP A 27 2.11 14.32 1.37
CA ASP A 27 2.79 14.66 0.11
C ASP A 27 4.31 14.64 0.37
N GLY A 28 4.95 13.50 0.07
CA GLY A 28 6.34 13.22 0.39
C GLY A 28 6.59 11.76 0.79
N ASP A 29 5.57 11.08 1.32
CA ASP A 29 5.63 9.62 1.49
C ASP A 29 5.25 8.97 0.15
N LEU A 30 6.17 8.17 -0.41
CA LEU A 30 5.98 7.34 -1.61
C LEU A 30 5.33 8.13 -2.76
N ASP A 31 6.14 8.81 -3.57
CA ASP A 31 5.74 9.76 -4.63
C ASP A 31 4.34 9.50 -5.23
N ARG A 32 3.31 10.07 -4.59
CA ARG A 32 1.91 9.69 -4.82
C ARG A 32 1.40 10.08 -6.20
N LYS A 33 2.17 10.88 -6.92
CA LYS A 33 1.87 11.39 -8.25
C LYS A 33 2.55 10.59 -9.36
N ALA A 34 3.59 9.83 -9.02
CA ALA A 34 4.19 8.89 -9.93
C ALA A 34 3.39 7.59 -9.87
N LEU A 35 2.41 7.43 -10.77
CA LEU A 35 2.11 6.07 -11.20
C LEU A 35 3.39 5.53 -11.82
N PRO A 36 3.94 4.39 -11.35
CA PRO A 36 5.15 3.83 -11.93
C PRO A 36 4.95 3.63 -13.43
N SER A 37 6.01 3.84 -14.20
CA SER A 37 5.97 3.56 -15.64
C SER A 37 5.65 2.09 -15.87
N MET A 38 5.15 1.73 -17.05
CA MET A 38 4.83 0.34 -17.37
C MET A 38 6.07 -0.55 -17.19
N GLY A 39 6.05 -1.46 -16.20
CA GLY A 39 7.17 -2.35 -15.86
C GLY A 39 8.04 -1.89 -14.69
N GLU A 40 7.78 -0.73 -14.09
CA GLU A 40 8.44 -0.31 -12.85
C GLU A 40 7.68 -0.82 -11.62
N GLU A 41 8.44 -1.21 -10.59
CA GLU A 41 7.85 -1.61 -9.31
C GLU A 41 7.23 -0.42 -8.60
N ASP A 42 5.97 -0.58 -8.17
CA ASP A 42 5.28 0.43 -7.38
C ASP A 42 5.84 0.44 -5.94
N PRO A 43 6.54 1.49 -5.49
CA PRO A 43 7.09 1.52 -4.14
C PRO A 43 5.99 1.46 -3.07
N PHE A 44 4.77 1.92 -3.38
CA PHE A 44 3.61 1.74 -2.50
C PHE A 44 3.09 0.31 -2.51
N GLY A 45 3.04 -0.32 -3.69
CA GLY A 45 2.71 -1.73 -3.84
C GLY A 45 3.67 -2.64 -3.08
N LEU A 46 4.97 -2.35 -3.09
CA LEU A 46 6.00 -3.09 -2.36
C LEU A 46 5.81 -3.05 -0.85
N VAL A 47 5.51 -1.86 -0.30
CA VAL A 47 5.25 -1.70 1.13
C VAL A 47 4.00 -2.48 1.54
N LEU A 48 2.92 -2.40 0.77
CA LEU A 48 1.70 -3.16 1.03
C LEU A 48 1.94 -4.67 0.92
N ALA A 49 2.66 -5.13 -0.10
CA ALA A 49 3.02 -6.54 -0.26
C ALA A 49 3.82 -7.05 0.94
N GLY A 50 4.76 -6.24 1.46
CA GLY A 50 5.51 -6.56 2.69
C GLY A 50 4.62 -6.68 3.93
N LEU A 51 3.63 -5.78 4.08
CA LEU A 51 2.66 -5.84 5.18
C LEU A 51 1.73 -7.06 5.10
N VAL A 52 1.32 -7.46 3.89
CA VAL A 52 0.52 -8.66 3.67
C VAL A 52 1.35 -9.92 3.93
N ASN A 53 2.57 -9.99 3.41
CA ASN A 53 3.45 -11.15 3.58
C ASN A 53 3.86 -11.36 5.05
N SER A 54 3.94 -10.29 5.84
CA SER A 54 4.17 -10.36 7.29
C SER A 54 2.91 -10.68 8.11
N GLY A 55 1.74 -10.81 7.47
CA GLY A 55 0.46 -11.07 8.12
C GLY A 55 -0.12 -9.89 8.91
N ARG A 56 0.45 -8.68 8.74
CA ARG A 56 -0.02 -7.46 9.43
C ARG A 56 -1.25 -6.84 8.74
N VAL A 57 -1.47 -7.17 7.47
CA VAL A 57 -2.65 -6.79 6.68
C VAL A 57 -3.24 -8.04 6.05
N VAL A 58 -4.56 -8.21 6.17
CA VAL A 58 -5.30 -9.28 5.49
C VAL A 58 -5.75 -8.76 4.13
N ASP A 59 -5.24 -9.38 3.06
CA ASP A 59 -5.65 -9.12 1.68
C ASP A 59 -6.84 -10.03 1.32
N ASP A 60 -8.03 -9.69 1.80
CA ASP A 60 -9.23 -10.51 1.64
C ASP A 60 -9.67 -10.61 0.16
N ASP A 61 -9.50 -9.51 -0.60
CA ASP A 61 -9.91 -9.39 -2.01
C ASP A 61 -8.78 -9.72 -3.03
N GLY A 62 -7.56 -10.06 -2.58
CA GLY A 62 -6.43 -10.33 -3.48
C GLY A 62 -5.88 -9.09 -4.20
N VAL A 63 -6.23 -7.89 -3.74
CA VAL A 63 -5.93 -6.59 -4.37
C VAL A 63 -4.46 -6.20 -4.18
N TYR A 64 -3.82 -6.70 -3.13
CA TYR A 64 -2.46 -6.31 -2.74
C TYR A 64 -1.37 -7.32 -3.13
N ARG A 65 -1.77 -8.50 -3.61
CA ARG A 65 -0.82 -9.47 -4.17
C ARG A 65 -0.28 -8.95 -5.50
N SER A 66 0.95 -8.46 -5.48
CA SER A 66 1.75 -8.27 -6.70
C SER A 66 1.70 -9.53 -7.53
N ALA A 67 1.31 -9.41 -8.80
CA ALA A 67 1.28 -10.50 -9.77
C ALA A 67 2.71 -11.05 -9.92
N THR A 68 3.04 -12.02 -9.07
CA THR A 68 4.28 -12.78 -9.16
C THR A 68 3.98 -13.85 -10.20
N LYS A 69 4.59 -13.72 -11.38
CA LYS A 69 4.58 -14.75 -12.41
C LYS A 69 5.89 -15.51 -12.36
#